data_AF-A0A9N9YAV4-F1
#
_entry.id   AF-A0A9N9YAV4-F1
#
_cell.length_a   1.000
_cell.length_b   1.000
_cell.length_c   1.000
_cell.angle_alpha   90.00
_cell.angle_beta   90.00
_cell.angle_gamma   90.00
#
_symmetry.space_group_name_H-M   'P 1'
#
loop_
_entity.id
_entity.type
_entity.pdbx_description
1 polymer ?
#
loop_
_entity_poly.entity_id
_entity_poly.type
_entity_poly.pdbx_seq_one_letter_code
_entity_poly.pdbx_strand_id
1 'polypeptide(L)'
;METLQLSKTIEYLTDVAHFLHEAAPETAAHLMAQRRDLMYEHKLSPHENQRQHVCGACGHFMIPGTGSAFRLQRPRHGGKKSQPSKPTAKPMTKTITCGMCDGKTRIGLTDSIAPVRYKSRKAHSSKPKSPAEANSGTGPDQLKLSSNAGSKKRAKNRKAGLQALLSGQRQQQSNPLSLADFMKK
;
A
#
# COMPACT_ATOMS: atom_id res chain seq x y z
N MET A 1 7.38 5.90 42.42
CA MET A 1 8.84 6.07 42.19
C MET A 1 9.41 4.94 41.34
N GLU A 2 9.09 3.68 41.65
CA GLU A 2 9.60 2.49 40.95
C GLU A 2 9.24 2.41 39.47
N THR A 3 8.03 2.82 39.08
CA THR A 3 7.58 2.78 37.66
C THR A 3 8.39 3.71 36.75
N LEU A 4 8.83 4.86 37.26
CA LEU A 4 9.62 5.84 36.51
C LEU A 4 11.09 5.42 36.37
N GLN A 5 11.61 4.68 37.35
CA GLN A 5 12.94 4.07 37.22
C GLN A 5 12.92 2.93 36.20
N LEU A 6 11.89 2.08 36.25
CA LEU A 6 11.72 0.99 35.29
C LEU A 6 11.66 1.48 33.83
N SER A 7 10.84 2.52 33.56
CA SER A 7 10.73 3.05 32.19
C SER A 7 12.07 3.57 31.67
N LYS A 8 12.82 4.30 32.49
CA LYS A 8 14.16 4.80 32.15
C LYS A 8 15.15 3.67 31.89
N THR A 9 15.10 2.59 32.67
CA THR A 9 15.96 1.41 32.44
C THR A 9 15.61 0.73 31.12
N ILE A 10 14.33 0.57 30.81
CA ILE A 10 13.87 -0.02 29.54
C ILE A 10 14.30 0.84 28.34
N GLU A 11 14.19 2.16 28.45
CA GLU A 11 14.66 3.13 27.44
C GLU A 11 16.18 3.04 27.25
N TYR A 12 16.95 3.12 28.34
CA TYR A 12 18.41 3.00 28.32
C TYR A 12 18.88 1.70 27.65
N LEU A 13 18.30 0.55 28.02
CA LEU A 13 18.64 -0.73 27.38
C LEU A 13 18.32 -0.74 25.89
N THR A 14 17.25 -0.05 25.49
CA THR A 14 16.87 0.09 24.08
C THR A 14 17.92 0.92 23.34
N ASP A 15 18.30 2.08 23.86
CA ASP A 15 19.22 3.01 23.20
C ASP A 15 20.63 2.42 23.07
N VAL A 16 21.15 1.82 24.14
CA VAL A 16 22.46 1.17 24.12
C VAL A 16 22.47 -0.02 23.16
N ALA A 17 21.39 -0.81 23.10
CA ALA A 17 21.30 -1.92 22.16
C ALA A 17 21.33 -1.43 20.71
N HIS A 18 20.64 -0.34 20.37
CA HIS A 18 20.70 0.23 19.01
C HIS A 18 22.10 0.78 18.69
N PHE A 19 22.75 1.44 19.65
CA PHE A 19 24.12 1.95 19.47
C PHE A 19 25.13 0.82 19.21
N LEU A 20 25.01 -0.30 19.92
CA LEU A 20 25.93 -1.44 19.79
C LEU A 20 25.60 -2.39 18.65
N HIS A 21 24.43 -2.27 18.01
CA HIS A 21 23.94 -3.27 17.06
C HIS A 21 24.92 -3.51 15.90
N GLU A 22 25.51 -2.44 15.36
CA GLU A 22 26.42 -2.53 14.21
C GLU A 22 27.78 -3.11 14.59
N ALA A 23 28.30 -2.77 15.77
CA ALA A 23 29.63 -3.19 16.22
C ALA A 23 29.62 -4.56 16.93
N ALA A 24 28.56 -4.87 17.66
CA ALA A 24 28.43 -6.05 18.51
C ALA A 24 26.97 -6.55 18.56
N PRO A 25 26.49 -7.23 17.51
CA PRO A 25 25.10 -7.67 17.40
C PRO A 25 24.68 -8.67 18.49
N GLU A 26 25.62 -9.48 18.98
CA GLU A 26 25.40 -10.43 20.09
C GLU A 26 25.15 -9.69 21.42
N THR A 27 25.96 -8.67 21.72
CA THR A 27 25.79 -7.84 22.92
C THR A 27 24.48 -7.07 22.86
N ALA A 28 24.17 -6.50 21.70
CA ALA A 28 22.91 -5.80 21.48
C ALA A 28 21.70 -6.74 21.68
N ALA A 29 21.79 -7.99 21.23
CA ALA A 29 20.77 -8.99 21.45
C ALA A 29 20.61 -9.38 22.93
N HIS A 30 21.72 -9.53 23.65
CA HIS A 30 21.71 -9.77 25.09
C HIS A 30 20.99 -8.65 25.86
N LEU A 31 21.27 -7.38 25.56
CA LEU A 31 20.61 -6.23 26.18
C LEU A 31 19.09 -6.23 25.90
N MET A 32 18.69 -6.57 24.67
CA MET A 32 17.28 -6.69 24.31
C MET A 32 16.58 -7.88 24.98
N ALA A 33 17.29 -8.99 25.20
CA ALA A 33 16.78 -10.12 25.98
C ALA A 33 16.56 -9.73 27.45
N GLN A 34 17.53 -9.06 28.07
CA GLN A 34 17.40 -8.54 29.43
C GLN A 34 16.23 -7.55 29.55
N ARG A 35 16.07 -6.65 28.57
CA ARG A 35 14.93 -5.74 28.51
C ARG A 35 13.60 -6.49 28.45
N ARG A 36 13.51 -7.56 27.64
CA ARG A 36 12.30 -8.41 27.56
C ARG A 36 12.00 -9.07 28.89
N ASP A 37 13.01 -9.58 29.58
CA ASP A 37 12.84 -10.28 30.85
C ASP A 37 12.32 -9.32 31.93
N LEU A 38 12.88 -8.09 31.99
CA LEU A 38 12.34 -7.01 32.83
C LEU A 38 10.88 -6.66 32.47
N MET A 39 10.55 -6.57 31.17
CA MET A 39 9.15 -6.33 30.77
C MET A 39 8.23 -7.47 31.20
N TYR A 40 8.69 -8.72 31.13
CA TYR A 40 7.92 -9.89 31.54
C TYR A 40 7.66 -9.91 33.06
N GLU A 41 8.68 -9.63 33.86
CA GLU A 41 8.58 -9.53 35.33
C GLU A 41 7.52 -8.51 35.76
N HIS A 42 7.48 -7.37 35.06
CA HIS A 42 6.52 -6.30 35.31
C HIS A 42 5.19 -6.44 34.55
N LYS A 43 4.95 -7.58 33.89
CA LYS A 43 3.71 -7.88 33.12
C LYS A 43 3.41 -6.87 32.01
N LEU A 44 4.46 -6.28 31.43
CA LEU A 44 4.36 -5.35 30.32
C LEU A 44 4.49 -6.11 28.99
N SER A 45 3.51 -5.96 28.10
CA SER A 45 3.59 -6.53 26.76
C SER A 45 4.41 -5.64 25.84
N PRO A 46 5.34 -6.18 25.03
CA PRO A 46 6.04 -5.40 24.01
C PRO A 46 5.07 -4.92 22.93
N HIS A 47 5.31 -3.71 22.42
CA HIS A 47 4.52 -3.15 21.33
C HIS A 47 4.68 -4.00 20.06
N GLU A 48 3.62 -4.11 19.25
CA GLU A 48 3.63 -4.96 18.04
C GLU A 48 4.74 -4.57 17.07
N ASN A 49 5.04 -3.27 16.95
CA ASN A 49 6.17 -2.76 16.16
C ASN A 49 7.50 -3.39 16.62
N GLN A 50 7.75 -3.41 17.94
CA GLN A 50 8.96 -4.00 18.48
C GLN A 50 9.04 -5.51 18.24
N ARG A 51 7.90 -6.22 18.30
CA ARG A 51 7.84 -7.65 17.95
C ARG A 51 8.24 -7.93 16.49
N GLN A 52 8.13 -6.94 15.60
CA GLN A 52 8.54 -7.08 14.21
C GLN A 52 10.05 -6.89 14.01
N HIS A 53 10.70 -6.09 14.86
CA HIS A 53 12.11 -5.73 14.71
C HIS A 53 13.03 -6.48 15.65
N VAL A 54 12.53 -7.03 16.76
CA VAL A 54 13.34 -7.72 17.77
C VAL A 54 12.83 -9.15 17.96
N CYS A 55 13.73 -10.12 17.94
CA CYS A 55 13.41 -11.51 18.15
C CYS A 55 12.92 -11.74 19.58
N GLY A 56 11.73 -12.30 19.74
CA GLY A 56 11.16 -12.61 21.06
C GLY A 56 11.90 -13.72 21.81
N ALA A 57 12.78 -14.49 21.17
CA ALA A 57 13.51 -15.60 21.78
C ALA A 57 14.94 -15.21 22.24
N CYS A 58 15.73 -14.56 21.38
CA CYS A 58 17.13 -14.22 21.69
C CYS A 58 17.42 -12.70 21.74
N GLY A 59 16.44 -11.83 21.44
CA GLY A 59 16.66 -10.39 21.45
C GLY A 59 17.34 -9.81 20.21
N HIS A 60 17.68 -10.63 19.20
CA HIS A 60 18.31 -10.14 17.97
C HIS A 60 17.46 -9.14 17.19
N PHE A 61 18.09 -8.12 16.61
CA PHE A 61 17.46 -7.20 15.65
C PHE A 61 17.22 -7.90 14.31
N MET A 62 15.96 -8.16 13.99
CA MET A 62 15.52 -8.78 12.74
C MET A 62 15.42 -7.72 11.63
N ILE A 63 16.59 -7.32 11.08
CA ILE A 63 16.67 -6.42 9.94
C ILE A 63 16.63 -7.23 8.63
N PRO A 64 15.62 -7.03 7.76
CA PRO A 64 15.56 -7.72 6.49
C PRO A 64 16.78 -7.39 5.62
N GLY A 65 17.46 -8.41 5.11
CA GLY A 65 18.63 -8.24 4.24
C GLY A 65 19.99 -8.45 4.92
N THR A 66 20.07 -8.43 6.25
CA THR A 66 21.31 -8.66 7.01
C THR A 66 21.35 -10.03 7.71
N GLY A 67 20.64 -11.02 7.17
CA GLY A 67 20.60 -12.40 7.68
C GLY A 67 19.24 -12.82 8.25
N SER A 68 18.36 -11.89 8.60
CA SER A 68 16.97 -12.22 8.96
C SER A 68 16.10 -12.38 7.71
N ALA A 69 15.18 -13.36 7.74
CA ALA A 69 14.35 -13.69 6.57
C ALA A 69 12.91 -13.21 6.75
N PHE A 70 12.40 -12.47 5.76
CA PHE A 70 11.03 -12.00 5.72
C PHE A 70 10.21 -12.77 4.68
N ARG A 71 9.03 -13.28 5.04
CA ARG A 71 8.10 -13.91 4.12
C ARG A 71 6.68 -13.42 4.31
N LEU A 72 6.07 -13.01 3.21
CA LEU A 72 4.67 -12.65 3.16
C LEU A 72 3.86 -13.79 2.56
N GLN A 73 2.98 -14.39 3.35
CA GLN A 73 2.16 -15.52 2.92
C GLN A 73 0.70 -15.09 2.80
N ARG A 74 0.13 -15.34 1.63
CA ARG A 74 -1.33 -15.37 1.46
C ARG A 74 -1.80 -16.80 1.71
N PRO A 75 -2.90 -16.98 2.45
CA PRO A 75 -3.49 -18.30 2.62
C PRO A 75 -3.86 -18.85 1.24
N ARG A 76 -3.24 -19.98 0.86
CA ARG A 76 -3.56 -20.65 -0.40
C ARG A 76 -5.02 -21.11 -0.34
N HIS A 77 -5.78 -20.85 -1.39
CA HIS A 77 -7.06 -21.50 -1.59
C HIS A 77 -6.78 -22.98 -1.87
N GLY A 78 -6.87 -23.81 -0.83
CA GLY A 78 -6.93 -25.25 -1.02
C GLY A 78 -8.15 -25.56 -1.87
N GLY A 79 -7.93 -26.14 -3.05
CA GLY A 79 -8.99 -26.51 -3.98
C GLY A 79 -9.89 -27.59 -3.38
N LYS A 80 -10.95 -27.19 -2.70
CA LYS A 80 -12.17 -27.98 -2.58
C LYS A 80 -13.34 -27.05 -2.85
N LYS A 81 -14.14 -27.43 -3.84
CA LYS A 81 -15.39 -26.78 -4.23
C LYS A 81 -16.33 -26.80 -3.02
N SER A 82 -16.40 -25.71 -2.26
CA SER A 82 -17.44 -25.53 -1.24
C SER A 82 -18.04 -24.15 -1.38
N GLN A 83 -19.25 -24.13 -1.96
CA GLN A 83 -20.35 -23.18 -1.81
C GLN A 83 -20.07 -21.66 -1.92
N PRO A 84 -21.02 -20.86 -2.46
CA PRO A 84 -20.85 -19.43 -2.61
C PRO A 84 -21.11 -18.71 -1.28
N SER A 85 -20.19 -18.81 -0.32
CA SER A 85 -20.15 -17.87 0.81
C SER A 85 -19.39 -16.60 0.39
N LYS A 86 -19.91 -15.43 0.81
CA LYS A 86 -19.36 -14.09 0.54
C LYS A 86 -17.82 -14.06 0.59
N PRO A 87 -17.14 -13.31 -0.30
CA PRO A 87 -15.69 -13.26 -0.33
C PRO A 87 -15.17 -12.49 0.89
N THR A 88 -15.00 -13.16 2.02
CA THR A 88 -14.12 -12.70 3.08
C THR A 88 -12.70 -12.94 2.59
N ALA A 89 -12.02 -11.87 2.19
CA ALA A 89 -10.59 -11.92 1.96
C ALA A 89 -9.93 -12.54 3.21
N LYS A 90 -9.17 -13.61 3.01
CA LYS A 90 -8.48 -14.25 4.13
C LYS A 90 -7.25 -13.40 4.48
N PRO A 91 -6.99 -13.15 5.77
CA PRO A 91 -5.95 -12.21 6.20
C PRO A 91 -4.57 -12.70 5.77
N MET A 92 -3.75 -11.77 5.30
CA MET A 92 -2.37 -12.02 4.90
C MET A 92 -1.49 -12.20 6.15
N THR A 93 -0.50 -13.09 6.13
CA THR A 93 0.38 -13.32 7.27
C THR A 93 1.82 -12.94 6.92
N LYS A 94 2.42 -12.06 7.72
CA LYS A 94 3.85 -11.72 7.70
C LYS A 94 4.58 -12.67 8.65
N THR A 95 5.58 -13.38 8.14
CA THR A 95 6.48 -14.23 8.95
C THR A 95 7.89 -13.68 8.86
N ILE A 96 8.51 -13.42 10.01
CA ILE A 96 9.88 -12.96 10.15
C ILE A 96 10.66 -14.06 10.83
N THR A 97 11.84 -14.40 10.32
CA THR A 97 12.72 -15.44 10.86
C THR A 97 14.00 -14.78 11.36
N CYS A 98 14.38 -15.05 12.60
CA CYS A 98 15.59 -14.54 13.22
C CYS A 98 16.84 -15.12 12.54
N GLY A 99 17.83 -14.27 12.25
CA GLY A 99 19.09 -14.70 11.64
C GLY A 99 20.10 -15.35 12.61
N MET A 100 19.84 -15.30 13.92
CA MET A 100 20.73 -15.89 14.93
C MET A 100 20.22 -17.22 15.50
N CYS A 101 18.92 -17.32 15.77
CA CYS A 101 18.34 -18.51 16.43
C CYS A 101 17.23 -19.21 15.61
N ASP A 102 16.97 -18.75 14.38
CA ASP A 102 15.91 -19.27 13.49
C ASP A 102 14.47 -19.21 14.04
N GLY A 103 14.27 -18.51 15.17
CA GLY A 103 12.95 -18.26 15.75
C GLY A 103 12.04 -17.50 14.78
N LYS A 104 10.77 -17.89 14.70
CA LYS A 104 9.79 -17.34 13.75
C LYS A 104 8.74 -16.48 14.45
N THR A 105 8.64 -15.22 14.06
CA THR A 105 7.54 -14.32 14.49
C THR A 105 6.50 -14.22 13.39
N ARG A 106 5.24 -14.56 13.71
CA ARG A 106 4.09 -14.46 12.80
C ARG A 106 3.19 -13.29 13.19
N ILE A 107 2.83 -12.48 12.21
CA ILE A 107 2.04 -11.27 12.37
C ILE A 107 0.91 -11.31 11.36
N GLY A 108 -0.33 -11.25 11.85
CA GLY A 108 -1.51 -11.12 11.00
C GLY A 108 -1.60 -9.69 10.46
N LEU A 109 -1.59 -9.55 9.14
CA LEU A 109 -1.93 -8.29 8.48
C LEU A 109 -3.45 -8.30 8.35
N THR A 110 -4.12 -7.52 9.18
CA THR A 110 -5.54 -7.22 8.98
C THR A 110 -5.70 -6.54 7.62
N ASP A 111 -6.70 -6.95 6.86
CA ASP A 111 -6.97 -6.37 5.55
C ASP A 111 -7.17 -4.86 5.73
N SER A 112 -6.24 -4.08 5.19
CA SER A 112 -6.45 -2.67 4.94
C SER A 112 -7.81 -2.54 4.25
N ILE A 113 -8.67 -1.69 4.82
CA ILE A 113 -9.99 -1.27 4.34
C ILE A 113 -10.15 -1.63 2.86
N ALA A 114 -11.06 -2.57 2.57
CA ALA A 114 -11.29 -3.08 1.23
C ALA A 114 -11.24 -1.92 0.22
N PRO A 115 -10.43 -2.00 -0.85
CA PRO A 115 -10.34 -0.90 -1.80
C PRO A 115 -11.76 -0.58 -2.26
N VAL A 116 -12.20 0.65 -2.00
CA VAL A 116 -13.53 1.12 -2.39
C VAL A 116 -13.61 0.96 -3.89
N ARG A 117 -14.23 -0.12 -4.35
CA ARG A 117 -14.51 -0.33 -5.77
C ARG A 117 -15.54 0.74 -6.13
N TYR A 118 -15.10 1.83 -6.75
CA TYR A 118 -16.02 2.79 -7.33
C TYR A 118 -16.81 2.05 -8.41
N LYS A 119 -18.04 1.65 -8.08
CA LYS A 119 -18.96 1.08 -9.07
C LYS A 119 -19.24 2.19 -10.07
N SER A 120 -18.58 2.15 -11.23
CA SER A 120 -19.01 2.90 -12.40
C SER A 120 -20.45 2.48 -12.67
N ARG A 121 -21.41 3.37 -12.37
CA ARG A 121 -22.81 3.15 -12.68
C ARG A 121 -22.90 3.06 -14.20
N LYS A 122 -23.10 1.85 -14.74
CA LYS A 122 -23.62 1.71 -16.10
C LYS A 122 -24.98 2.40 -16.07
N ALA A 123 -25.07 3.55 -16.72
CA ALA A 123 -26.34 4.22 -16.93
C ALA A 123 -27.26 3.23 -17.65
N HIS A 124 -28.32 2.79 -16.95
CA HIS A 124 -29.44 2.13 -17.59
C HIS A 124 -30.07 3.16 -18.54
N SER A 125 -29.79 3.01 -19.84
CA SER A 125 -30.51 3.75 -20.87
C SER A 125 -31.93 3.19 -20.93
N SER A 126 -32.83 3.83 -20.19
CA SER A 126 -34.27 3.74 -20.41
C SER A 126 -34.57 4.31 -21.80
N LYS A 127 -35.04 3.46 -22.71
CA LYS A 127 -35.58 3.89 -24.02
C LYS A 127 -36.81 4.78 -23.81
N PRO A 128 -36.86 6.02 -24.31
CA PRO A 128 -38.12 6.73 -24.47
C PRO A 128 -38.76 6.37 -25.82
N LYS A 129 -40.07 6.06 -25.79
CA LYS A 129 -40.94 5.95 -26.97
C LYS A 129 -41.11 7.34 -27.61
N SER A 130 -40.97 7.41 -28.93
CA SER A 130 -41.33 8.57 -29.76
C SER A 130 -42.84 8.63 -30.03
N PRO A 131 -43.41 9.84 -30.19
CA PRO A 131 -44.54 10.08 -31.08
C PRO A 131 -44.09 10.83 -32.35
N ALA A 132 -44.81 10.57 -33.44
CA ALA A 132 -44.53 11.00 -34.79
C ALA A 132 -45.04 12.42 -35.14
N GLU A 133 -44.29 13.06 -36.05
CA GLU A 133 -44.64 13.92 -37.20
C GLU A 133 -45.85 14.89 -37.18
N ALA A 134 -45.56 16.17 -37.46
CA ALA A 134 -46.19 17.05 -38.47
C ALA A 134 -45.58 18.47 -38.34
N ASN A 135 -44.76 18.96 -39.28
CA ASN A 135 -45.05 19.63 -40.56
C ASN A 135 -45.13 21.18 -40.45
N SER A 136 -44.53 21.84 -41.47
CA SER A 136 -44.74 23.22 -41.97
C SER A 136 -43.60 24.25 -41.79
N GLY A 137 -42.98 24.65 -42.92
CA GLY A 137 -42.98 26.05 -43.40
C GLY A 137 -41.73 26.95 -43.25
N THR A 138 -41.17 27.34 -44.41
CA THR A 138 -40.46 28.61 -44.78
C THR A 138 -39.03 28.91 -44.26
N GLY A 139 -38.08 29.17 -45.18
CA GLY A 139 -36.66 29.57 -44.93
C GLY A 139 -36.40 31.09 -45.05
N PRO A 140 -35.20 31.59 -45.44
CA PRO A 140 -33.84 31.02 -45.47
C PRO A 140 -32.79 31.86 -44.64
N ASP A 141 -31.54 31.38 -44.64
CA ASP A 141 -30.27 32.09 -44.37
C ASP A 141 -29.75 32.29 -42.91
N GLN A 142 -28.81 31.43 -42.46
CA GLN A 142 -27.40 31.80 -42.17
C GLN A 142 -26.61 30.68 -41.44
N LEU A 143 -25.47 30.34 -42.06
CA LEU A 143 -24.15 30.03 -41.46
C LEU A 143 -24.00 28.82 -40.51
N LYS A 144 -23.51 27.74 -41.14
CA LYS A 144 -22.50 26.76 -40.68
C LYS A 144 -21.92 26.96 -39.27
N LEU A 145 -21.97 25.88 -38.48
CA LEU A 145 -20.81 25.24 -37.81
C LEU A 145 -21.24 23.86 -37.29
N SER A 146 -20.89 22.81 -38.04
CA SER A 146 -21.15 21.42 -37.68
C SER A 146 -20.14 20.96 -36.61
N SER A 147 -20.62 20.84 -35.37
CA SER A 147 -19.91 20.38 -34.17
C SER A 147 -19.56 18.88 -34.15
N ASN A 148 -19.33 18.26 -35.32
CA ASN A 148 -19.15 16.81 -35.45
C ASN A 148 -17.78 16.37 -36.02
N ALA A 149 -16.74 17.20 -35.91
CA ALA A 149 -15.39 16.86 -36.34
C ALA A 149 -14.46 16.33 -35.20
N GLY A 150 -14.96 16.16 -33.96
CA GLY A 150 -14.14 15.73 -32.81
C GLY A 150 -14.21 14.24 -32.46
N SER A 151 -15.09 13.46 -33.09
CA SER A 151 -15.40 12.08 -32.67
C SER A 151 -14.41 11.04 -33.22
N LYS A 152 -13.96 11.20 -34.47
CA LYS A 152 -12.98 10.27 -35.09
C LYS A 152 -11.54 10.48 -34.60
N LYS A 153 -11.12 11.72 -34.26
CA LYS A 153 -9.76 12.00 -33.74
C LYS A 153 -9.52 11.41 -32.34
N ARG A 154 -10.55 11.39 -31.47
CA ARG A 154 -10.44 10.87 -30.10
C ARG A 154 -10.39 9.33 -30.04
N ALA A 155 -11.00 8.64 -31.00
CA ALA A 155 -10.95 7.18 -31.07
C ALA A 155 -9.56 6.65 -31.47
N LYS A 156 -8.82 7.38 -32.33
CA LYS A 156 -7.47 7.00 -32.75
C LYS A 156 -6.44 7.19 -31.62
N ASN A 157 -6.57 8.25 -30.83
CA ASN A 157 -5.65 8.52 -29.70
C ASN A 157 -5.81 7.52 -28.54
N ARG A 158 -6.98 6.87 -28.42
CA ARG A 158 -7.18 5.77 -27.45
C ARG A 158 -6.50 4.46 -27.83
N LYS A 159 -6.06 4.29 -29.10
CA LYS A 159 -5.38 3.07 -29.58
C LYS A 159 -3.86 3.22 -29.73
N ALA A 160 -3.31 4.43 -29.59
CA ALA A 160 -1.92 4.72 -29.95
C ALA A 160 -0.91 4.64 -28.77
N GLY A 161 -1.36 4.19 -27.59
CA GLY A 161 -0.49 3.96 -26.43
C GLY A 161 0.08 5.24 -25.81
N LEU A 162 0.82 5.08 -24.71
CA LEU A 162 1.32 6.19 -23.89
C LEU A 162 2.22 7.16 -24.68
N GLN A 163 3.02 6.66 -25.63
CA GLN A 163 3.94 7.47 -26.44
C GLN A 163 3.23 8.49 -27.33
N ALA A 164 2.03 8.19 -27.84
CA ALA A 164 1.26 9.13 -28.65
C ALA A 164 0.63 10.26 -27.83
N LEU A 165 0.36 10.01 -26.55
CA LEU A 165 -0.11 11.03 -25.61
C LEU A 165 1.04 11.98 -25.20
N LEU A 166 2.25 11.43 -25.03
CA LEU A 166 3.46 12.20 -24.73
C LEU A 166 3.87 13.14 -25.88
N SER A 167 3.74 12.72 -27.14
CA SER A 167 4.06 13.57 -28.30
C SER A 167 3.01 14.67 -28.54
N GLY A 168 1.73 14.41 -28.27
CA GLY A 168 0.69 15.44 -28.29
C GLY A 168 0.86 16.50 -27.18
N GLN A 169 1.34 16.08 -26.01
CA GLN A 169 1.61 17.00 -24.89
C GLN A 169 2.79 17.94 -25.16
N ARG A 170 3.77 17.53 -25.99
CA ARG A 170 4.87 18.40 -26.44
C ARG A 170 4.42 19.54 -27.35
N GLN A 171 3.29 19.41 -28.04
CA GLN A 171 2.78 20.45 -28.95
C GLN A 171 1.90 21.49 -28.26
N GLN A 172 1.52 21.29 -26.98
CA GLN A 172 0.68 22.22 -26.21
C GLN A 172 1.43 22.94 -25.08
N GLN A 173 2.76 22.94 -25.08
CA GLN A 173 3.55 23.64 -24.07
C GLN A 173 3.78 25.10 -24.44
N SER A 174 2.80 25.95 -24.14
CA SER A 174 3.07 27.32 -23.74
C SER A 174 3.06 27.41 -22.21
N ASN A 175 4.26 27.21 -21.64
CA ASN A 175 4.73 27.70 -20.32
C ASN A 175 4.20 27.02 -19.04
N PRO A 176 4.84 27.27 -17.88
CA PRO A 176 6.20 26.87 -17.46
C PRO A 176 6.14 26.01 -16.18
N LEU A 177 7.28 25.50 -15.72
CA LEU A 177 7.49 24.66 -14.52
C LEU A 177 7.39 23.16 -14.81
N SER A 178 8.56 22.61 -15.14
CA SER A 178 8.79 21.17 -15.26
C SER A 178 9.29 20.62 -13.93
N LEU A 179 8.93 19.38 -13.59
CA LEU A 179 9.41 18.66 -12.40
C LEU A 179 10.95 18.60 -12.28
N ALA A 180 11.68 18.81 -13.38
CA ALA A 180 13.13 18.91 -13.37
C ALA A 180 13.66 20.15 -12.61
N ASP A 181 12.87 21.21 -12.50
CA ASP A 181 13.25 22.44 -11.77
C ASP A 181 13.29 22.21 -10.24
N PHE A 182 12.60 21.18 -9.73
CA PHE A 182 12.59 20.83 -8.32
C PHE A 182 13.66 19.81 -7.92
N MET A 183 14.33 19.16 -8.88
CA MET A 183 15.32 18.11 -8.63
C MET A 183 16.77 18.61 -8.65
N LYS A 184 17.01 19.91 -8.87
CA LYS A 184 18.31 20.53 -8.59
C LYS A 184 18.34 21.02 -7.15
N LYS A 185 18.87 20.19 -6.27
CA LYS A 185 19.50 20.62 -5.03
C LYS A 185 20.73 19.78 -4.76
#